data_AF-A0A674DXR5-F1
#
_entry.id   AF-A0A674DXR5-F1
#
_cell.length_a   1.000
_cell.length_b   1.000
_cell.length_c   1.000
_cell.angle_alpha   90.00
_cell.angle_beta   90.00
_cell.angle_gamma   90.00
#
_symmetry.space_group_name_H-M   'P 1'
#
loop_
_entity.id
_entity.type
_entity.pdbx_description
1 polymer ?
#
loop_
_entity_poly.entity_id
_entity_poly.type
_entity_poly.pdbx_seq_one_letter_code
_entity_poly.pdbx_strand_id
1 'polypeptide(L)'
;MQDRESIVLLWNSGTIIRQWTYFHKTSAMRTLVVGIGGMTNGGKSTMSSSLHLRIPNSCIIAQDAFFKDDSVIAVDSNGFKQYDVLDALHMDRMMSKIESWRKDPGSFLASQSLRTQCSVGEEVFVLIVEGFLIFNYGPLNELMDKRYFLEIPYDVCKERRGSRVYTPPDMPGYFDGYVWPRYLKNRQEMEDMVSDIVFLDGLKSKEDLLDYVYGDVTMEIQSLMGKD
;
A
#
# COMPACT_ATOMS: atom_id res chain seq x y z
N MET A 1 32.26 13.30 1.39
CA MET A 1 32.78 11.94 1.64
C MET A 1 33.37 11.45 0.33
N GLN A 2 34.65 11.07 0.31
CA GLN A 2 35.53 11.08 -0.87
C GLN A 2 35.02 10.32 -2.11
N ASP A 3 35.01 11.03 -3.25
CA ASP A 3 34.77 10.54 -4.59
C ASP A 3 35.86 9.54 -5.01
N ARG A 4 35.48 8.41 -5.61
CA ARG A 4 36.45 7.48 -6.23
C ARG A 4 36.62 7.86 -7.69
N GLU A 5 37.83 8.25 -8.04
CA GLU A 5 38.27 8.51 -9.41
C GLU A 5 38.69 7.20 -10.09
N SER A 6 38.26 6.99 -11.34
CA SER A 6 38.79 5.93 -12.19
C SER A 6 39.06 6.45 -13.60
N ILE A 7 40.23 6.12 -14.14
CA ILE A 7 40.72 6.56 -15.45
C ILE A 7 40.36 5.49 -16.49
N VAL A 8 39.62 5.85 -17.53
CA VAL A 8 39.50 5.04 -18.75
C VAL A 8 40.53 5.57 -19.77
N LEU A 9 41.47 4.72 -20.19
CA LEU A 9 42.43 5.03 -21.24
C LEU A 9 41.89 4.47 -22.57
N LEU A 10 41.54 5.36 -23.51
CA LEU A 10 41.22 4.96 -24.88
C LEU A 10 42.47 5.11 -25.76
N TRP A 11 42.80 4.06 -26.50
CA TRP A 11 43.92 4.04 -27.44
C TRP A 11 43.41 4.40 -28.84
N ASN A 12 43.70 5.61 -29.30
CA ASN A 12 43.59 5.93 -30.72
C ASN A 12 44.71 6.88 -31.13
N SER A 13 45.46 6.49 -32.17
CA SER A 13 46.42 7.35 -32.90
C SER A 13 47.51 8.06 -32.07
N GLY A 14 47.95 7.47 -30.95
CA GLY A 14 49.18 7.89 -30.26
C GLY A 14 49.06 9.12 -29.34
N THR A 15 47.84 9.55 -29.01
CA THR A 15 47.60 10.60 -28.01
C THR A 15 46.77 10.06 -26.85
N ILE A 16 47.27 10.15 -25.62
CA ILE A 16 46.51 9.81 -24.41
C ILE A 16 45.53 10.94 -24.12
N ILE A 17 44.24 10.69 -24.31
CA ILE A 17 43.17 11.60 -23.85
C ILE A 17 42.73 11.13 -22.46
N ARG A 18 42.99 11.94 -21.43
CA ARG A 18 42.42 11.71 -20.09
C ARG A 18 41.02 12.30 -20.05
N GLN A 19 40.01 11.44 -20.10
CA GLN A 19 38.62 11.87 -19.91
C GLN A 19 38.17 11.50 -18.50
N TRP A 20 37.90 12.50 -17.68
CA TRP A 20 37.33 12.33 -16.35
C TRP A 20 35.85 11.96 -16.49
N THR A 21 35.47 10.78 -16.02
CA THR A 21 34.05 10.41 -15.87
C THR A 21 33.71 10.53 -14.39
N TYR A 22 32.92 11.56 -14.05
CA TYR A 22 32.35 11.69 -12.72
C TYR A 22 31.15 10.75 -12.61
N PHE A 23 31.35 9.61 -11.93
CA PHE A 23 30.22 8.83 -11.46
C PHE A 23 29.62 9.57 -10.27
N HIS A 24 28.50 10.25 -10.50
CA HIS A 24 27.66 10.69 -9.39
C HIS A 24 27.26 9.41 -8.65
N LYS A 25 27.62 9.32 -7.37
CA LYS A 25 27.08 8.28 -6.49
C LYS A 25 25.57 8.51 -6.52
N THR A 26 24.84 7.66 -7.23
CA THR A 26 23.37 7.70 -7.20
C THR A 26 22.98 7.57 -5.74
N SER A 27 22.35 8.62 -5.20
CA SER A 27 21.67 8.58 -3.91
C SER A 27 20.89 7.25 -3.84
N ALA A 28 21.06 6.50 -2.76
CA ALA A 28 20.31 5.27 -2.58
C ALA A 28 18.81 5.61 -2.59
N MET A 29 18.06 5.07 -3.54
CA MET A 29 16.60 5.19 -3.54
C MET A 29 16.08 4.44 -2.33
N ARG A 30 15.37 5.15 -1.44
CA ARG A 30 14.78 4.58 -0.24
C ARG A 30 13.28 4.44 -0.46
N THR A 31 12.71 3.31 -0.07
CA THR A 31 11.28 3.04 -0.19
C THR A 31 10.67 2.78 1.17
N LEU A 32 9.39 3.12 1.31
CA LEU A 32 8.58 2.83 2.48
C LEU A 32 7.21 2.31 2.03
N VAL A 33 6.78 1.16 2.52
CA VAL A 33 5.50 0.54 2.21
C VAL A 33 4.61 0.59 3.44
N VAL A 34 3.50 1.32 3.33
CA VAL A 34 2.52 1.53 4.40
C VAL A 34 1.25 0.75 4.06
N GLY A 35 0.89 -0.21 4.92
CA GLY A 35 -0.37 -0.93 4.84
C GLY A 35 -1.48 -0.22 5.61
N ILE A 36 -2.58 0.12 4.92
CA ILE A 36 -3.82 0.64 5.51
C ILE A 36 -4.91 -0.43 5.38
N GLY A 37 -4.93 -1.33 6.37
CA GLY A 37 -5.90 -2.38 6.53
C GLY A 37 -7.17 -1.91 7.26
N GLY A 38 -8.14 -2.80 7.40
CA GLY A 38 -9.33 -2.55 8.19
C GLY A 38 -10.59 -3.19 7.62
N MET A 39 -11.60 -3.29 8.45
CA MET A 39 -12.89 -3.85 8.05
C MET A 39 -13.57 -3.06 6.92
N THR A 40 -14.54 -3.69 6.25
CA THR A 40 -15.37 -3.02 5.25
C THR A 40 -16.03 -1.77 5.83
N ASN A 41 -16.13 -0.71 5.02
CA ASN A 41 -16.67 0.61 5.42
C ASN A 41 -15.99 1.27 6.65
N GLY A 42 -14.77 0.82 7.03
CA GLY A 42 -14.00 1.38 8.15
C GLY A 42 -13.31 2.72 7.89
N GLY A 43 -13.31 3.22 6.64
CA GLY A 43 -12.69 4.51 6.29
C GLY A 43 -11.30 4.45 5.65
N LYS A 44 -10.83 3.26 5.27
CA LYS A 44 -9.51 3.02 4.64
C LYS A 44 -9.21 3.97 3.48
N SER A 45 -10.06 4.00 2.45
CA SER A 45 -9.81 4.81 1.25
C SER A 45 -9.77 6.31 1.52
N THR A 46 -10.51 6.77 2.54
CA THR A 46 -10.40 8.15 3.01
C THR A 46 -9.05 8.39 3.69
N MET A 47 -8.63 7.53 4.62
CA MET A 47 -7.32 7.61 5.27
C MET A 47 -6.18 7.61 4.26
N SER A 48 -6.17 6.62 3.35
CA SER A 48 -5.15 6.46 2.32
C SER A 48 -5.06 7.68 1.40
N SER A 49 -6.19 8.21 0.95
CA SER A 49 -6.24 9.40 0.10
C SER A 49 -5.75 10.66 0.82
N SER A 50 -6.17 10.85 2.07
CA SER A 50 -5.74 11.99 2.88
C SER A 50 -4.26 11.93 3.23
N LEU A 51 -3.73 10.73 3.50
CA LEU A 51 -2.31 10.50 3.76
C LEU A 51 -1.47 10.78 2.51
N HIS A 52 -1.91 10.28 1.35
CA HIS A 52 -1.26 10.52 0.05
C HIS A 52 -1.14 12.02 -0.28
N LEU A 53 -2.17 12.82 0.04
CA LEU A 53 -2.15 14.27 -0.18
C LEU A 53 -1.11 15.01 0.69
N ARG A 54 -0.71 14.44 1.83
CA ARG A 54 0.25 15.06 2.76
C ARG A 54 1.68 14.54 2.61
N ILE A 55 1.86 13.36 1.99
CA ILE A 55 3.16 12.72 1.83
C ILE A 55 3.64 12.90 0.38
N PRO A 56 4.77 13.61 0.15
CA PRO A 56 5.34 13.73 -1.18
C PRO A 56 5.83 12.38 -1.70
N ASN A 57 5.96 12.24 -3.02
CA ASN A 57 6.46 11.01 -3.66
C ASN A 57 5.74 9.73 -3.23
N SER A 58 4.45 9.87 -2.91
CA SER A 58 3.61 8.74 -2.51
C SER A 58 2.68 8.28 -3.64
N CYS A 59 2.23 7.03 -3.60
CA CYS A 59 1.12 6.54 -4.42
C CYS A 59 0.27 5.52 -3.68
N ILE A 60 -0.94 5.28 -4.19
CA ILE A 60 -1.89 4.34 -3.60
C ILE A 60 -2.08 3.14 -4.54
N ILE A 61 -2.03 1.94 -3.97
CA ILE A 61 -2.53 0.71 -4.60
C ILE A 61 -3.68 0.18 -3.73
N ALA A 62 -4.90 0.25 -4.25
CA ALA A 62 -6.10 -0.23 -3.57
C ALA A 62 -6.46 -1.66 -3.99
N GLN A 63 -6.64 -2.55 -3.01
CA GLN A 63 -6.96 -3.97 -3.20
C GLN A 63 -8.27 -4.17 -3.97
N ASP A 64 -9.27 -3.29 -3.79
CA ASP A 64 -10.56 -3.37 -4.47
C ASP A 64 -10.43 -3.28 -6.01
N ALA A 65 -9.33 -2.72 -6.54
CA ALA A 65 -9.07 -2.67 -7.98
C ALA A 65 -8.68 -4.05 -8.59
N PHE A 66 -8.51 -5.06 -7.75
CA PHE A 66 -8.04 -6.40 -8.14
C PHE A 66 -9.09 -7.49 -7.92
N PHE A 67 -10.35 -7.15 -7.70
CA PHE A 67 -11.41 -8.16 -7.72
C PHE A 67 -11.46 -8.90 -9.05
N LYS A 68 -11.69 -10.22 -8.97
CA LYS A 68 -12.01 -11.05 -10.13
C LYS A 68 -13.40 -10.67 -10.65
N ASP A 69 -13.67 -11.06 -11.88
CA ASP A 69 -14.98 -10.85 -12.49
C ASP A 69 -16.10 -11.54 -11.68
N ASP A 70 -17.25 -10.87 -11.62
CA ASP A 70 -18.44 -11.35 -10.92
C ASP A 70 -18.84 -12.79 -11.27
N SER A 71 -18.64 -13.19 -12.53
CA SER A 71 -18.99 -14.52 -13.06
C SER A 71 -18.13 -15.66 -12.52
N VAL A 72 -16.94 -15.37 -12.00
CA VAL A 72 -16.02 -16.40 -11.47
C VAL A 72 -15.99 -16.43 -9.94
N ILE A 73 -16.75 -15.54 -9.28
CA ILE A 73 -16.87 -15.54 -7.83
C ILE A 73 -17.75 -16.71 -7.38
N ALA A 74 -17.20 -17.55 -6.50
CA ALA A 74 -17.92 -18.70 -5.96
C ALA A 74 -19.15 -18.27 -5.16
N VAL A 75 -20.16 -19.13 -5.13
CA VAL A 75 -21.40 -18.96 -4.39
C VAL A 75 -21.53 -20.11 -3.40
N ASP A 76 -21.83 -19.82 -2.13
CA ASP A 76 -22.02 -20.85 -1.13
C ASP A 76 -23.43 -21.47 -1.16
N SER A 77 -23.69 -22.42 -0.25
CA SER A 77 -24.99 -23.10 -0.13
C SER A 77 -26.16 -22.19 0.23
N ASN A 78 -25.88 -21.00 0.77
CA ASN A 78 -26.88 -19.99 1.13
C ASN A 78 -27.12 -19.00 -0.02
N GLY A 79 -26.42 -19.14 -1.14
CA GLY A 79 -26.49 -18.22 -2.27
C GLY A 79 -25.59 -17.00 -2.13
N PHE A 80 -24.72 -16.93 -1.12
CA PHE A 80 -23.87 -15.78 -0.89
C PHE A 80 -22.59 -15.85 -1.74
N LYS A 81 -22.31 -14.77 -2.47
CA LYS A 81 -21.04 -14.61 -3.21
C LYS A 81 -19.87 -14.48 -2.26
N GLN A 82 -18.79 -15.20 -2.53
CA GLN A 82 -17.63 -15.26 -1.66
C GLN A 82 -16.63 -14.14 -2.00
N TYR A 83 -16.97 -12.86 -1.80
CA TYR A 83 -16.07 -11.73 -2.09
C TYR A 83 -14.96 -11.53 -1.06
N ASP A 84 -15.29 -11.73 0.22
CA ASP A 84 -14.40 -11.45 1.34
C ASP A 84 -13.32 -12.53 1.60
N VAL A 85 -12.82 -13.19 0.54
CA VAL A 85 -11.71 -14.17 0.56
C VAL A 85 -10.63 -13.81 -0.45
N LEU A 86 -9.37 -14.21 -0.20
CA LEU A 86 -8.26 -13.94 -1.12
C LEU A 86 -8.48 -14.53 -2.53
N ASP A 87 -9.19 -15.65 -2.63
CA ASP A 87 -9.53 -16.27 -3.91
C ASP A 87 -10.46 -15.41 -4.79
N ALA A 88 -11.13 -14.40 -4.23
CA ALA A 88 -11.91 -13.43 -5.00
C ALA A 88 -11.04 -12.35 -5.66
N LEU A 89 -9.74 -12.32 -5.38
CA LEU A 89 -8.81 -11.27 -5.79
C LEU A 89 -7.71 -11.82 -6.70
N HIS A 90 -7.30 -11.02 -7.67
CA HIS A 90 -6.08 -11.19 -8.45
C HIS A 90 -4.87 -10.69 -7.65
N MET A 91 -4.53 -11.37 -6.54
CA MET A 91 -3.39 -11.01 -5.69
C MET A 91 -2.06 -11.08 -6.44
N ASP A 92 -1.94 -11.94 -7.45
CA ASP A 92 -0.83 -12.02 -8.39
C ASP A 92 -0.62 -10.70 -9.15
N ARG A 93 -1.71 -10.12 -9.69
CA ARG A 93 -1.66 -8.84 -10.41
C ARG A 93 -1.36 -7.68 -9.46
N MET A 94 -1.88 -7.72 -8.23
CA MET A 94 -1.58 -6.74 -7.19
C MET A 94 -0.09 -6.75 -6.85
N MET A 95 0.49 -7.93 -6.60
CA MET A 95 1.92 -8.08 -6.32
C MET A 95 2.77 -7.62 -7.51
N SER A 96 2.41 -7.99 -8.73
CA SER A 96 3.13 -7.52 -9.93
C SER A 96 3.15 -5.98 -10.04
N LYS A 97 2.08 -5.30 -9.63
CA LYS A 97 2.03 -3.83 -9.62
C LYS A 97 2.92 -3.24 -8.53
N ILE A 98 2.93 -3.84 -7.34
CA ILE A 98 3.77 -3.46 -6.21
C ILE A 98 5.26 -3.64 -6.57
N GLU A 99 5.63 -4.77 -7.16
CA GLU A 99 7.01 -5.02 -7.60
C GLU A 99 7.45 -4.06 -8.71
N SER A 100 6.55 -3.71 -9.62
CA SER A 100 6.83 -2.70 -10.64
C SER A 100 7.13 -1.33 -10.02
N TRP A 101 6.41 -0.96 -8.95
CA TRP A 101 6.72 0.24 -8.18
C TRP A 101 8.05 0.10 -7.43
N ARG A 102 8.33 -1.02 -6.75
CA ARG A 102 9.58 -1.24 -5.99
C ARG A 102 10.82 -1.16 -6.88
N LYS A 103 10.73 -1.62 -8.14
CA LYS A 103 11.84 -1.63 -9.09
C LYS A 103 12.27 -0.22 -9.50
N ASP A 104 11.31 0.67 -9.75
CA ASP A 104 11.55 2.06 -10.15
C ASP A 104 10.36 2.95 -9.73
N PRO A 105 10.33 3.41 -8.46
CA PRO A 105 9.24 4.22 -7.94
C PRO A 105 9.05 5.53 -8.70
N GLY A 106 10.15 6.16 -9.15
CA GLY A 106 10.13 7.43 -9.86
C GLY A 106 9.43 7.31 -11.22
N SER A 107 9.83 6.32 -12.03
CA SER A 107 9.17 6.06 -13.31
C SER A 107 7.72 5.61 -13.14
N PHE A 108 7.44 4.81 -12.10
CA PHE A 108 6.08 4.39 -11.79
C PHE A 108 5.16 5.59 -11.52
N LEU A 109 5.59 6.54 -10.68
CA LEU A 109 4.83 7.75 -10.38
C LEU A 109 4.62 8.62 -11.63
N ALA A 110 5.66 8.80 -12.44
CA ALA A 110 5.58 9.56 -13.68
C ALA A 110 4.55 8.97 -14.66
N SER A 111 4.46 7.64 -14.74
CA SER A 111 3.49 6.94 -15.60
C SER A 111 2.02 7.12 -15.16
N GLN A 112 1.80 7.42 -13.88
CA GLN A 112 0.46 7.60 -13.30
C GLN A 112 -0.07 9.04 -13.44
N SER A 113 0.61 9.90 -14.20
CA SER A 113 0.25 11.33 -14.38
C SER A 113 0.22 12.14 -13.08
N LEU A 114 0.80 11.62 -12.00
CA LEU A 114 0.95 12.33 -10.74
C LEU A 114 2.12 13.30 -10.92
N ARG A 115 1.80 14.57 -11.20
CA ARG A 115 2.80 15.65 -11.24
C ARG A 115 3.36 15.87 -9.83
N THR A 116 4.46 15.22 -9.51
CA THR A 116 5.36 15.70 -8.46
C THR A 116 6.50 16.44 -9.14
N GLN A 117 6.80 17.66 -8.69
CA GLN A 117 8.09 18.28 -8.95
C GLN A 117 9.12 17.49 -8.15
N CYS A 118 9.58 16.35 -8.68
CA CYS A 118 10.64 15.56 -8.05
C CYS A 118 11.91 16.40 -8.06
N SER A 119 12.42 16.72 -6.88
CA SER A 119 13.70 17.39 -6.72
C SER A 119 14.80 16.35 -6.73
N VAL A 120 15.87 16.57 -7.50
CA VAL A 120 16.98 15.63 -7.54
C VAL A 120 17.68 15.63 -6.17
N GLY A 121 17.45 14.59 -5.36
CA GLY A 121 17.97 14.44 -4.00
C GLY A 121 17.69 13.07 -3.38
N GLU A 122 18.06 12.91 -2.11
CA GLU A 122 17.81 11.73 -1.27
C GLU A 122 16.31 11.58 -0.93
N GLU A 123 15.52 11.16 -1.92
CA GLU A 123 14.08 11.05 -1.79
C GLU A 123 13.64 9.66 -1.29
N VAL A 124 12.74 9.66 -0.29
CA VAL A 124 12.01 8.46 0.14
C VAL A 124 10.72 8.37 -0.66
N PHE A 125 10.48 7.24 -1.31
CA PHE A 125 9.24 6.96 -2.03
C PHE A 125 8.29 6.15 -1.15
N VAL A 126 7.03 6.56 -1.07
CA VAL A 126 6.05 5.91 -0.17
C VAL A 126 4.95 5.21 -0.95
N LEU A 127 4.82 3.91 -0.79
CA LEU A 127 3.68 3.16 -1.31
C LEU A 127 2.65 2.95 -0.20
N ILE A 128 1.44 3.44 -0.42
CA ILE A 128 0.29 3.16 0.43
C ILE A 128 -0.49 2.01 -0.19
N VAL A 129 -0.48 0.85 0.46
CA VAL A 129 -1.26 -0.32 0.07
C VAL A 129 -2.50 -0.37 0.96
N GLU A 130 -3.68 -0.30 0.37
CA GLU A 130 -4.92 -0.36 1.16
C GLU A 130 -5.84 -1.50 0.76
N GLY A 131 -6.60 -2.02 1.72
CA GLY A 131 -7.59 -3.05 1.48
C GLY A 131 -8.03 -3.75 2.75
N PHE A 132 -9.04 -4.60 2.65
CA PHE A 132 -9.62 -5.27 3.82
C PHE A 132 -9.01 -6.65 4.10
N LEU A 133 -8.23 -7.20 3.17
CA LEU A 133 -7.54 -8.50 3.26
C LEU A 133 -6.02 -8.39 3.07
N ILE A 134 -5.46 -7.19 3.02
CA ILE A 134 -4.04 -6.99 2.66
C ILE A 134 -3.08 -7.64 3.66
N PHE A 135 -3.50 -7.82 4.92
CA PHE A 135 -2.69 -8.46 5.95
C PHE A 135 -2.89 -9.98 6.05
N ASN A 136 -3.83 -10.53 5.29
CA ASN A 136 -4.05 -11.98 5.21
C ASN A 136 -3.15 -12.67 4.17
N TYR A 137 -2.29 -11.92 3.48
CA TYR A 137 -1.47 -12.43 2.39
C TYR A 137 0.02 -12.31 2.71
N GLY A 138 0.63 -13.43 3.10
CA GLY A 138 2.03 -13.51 3.55
C GLY A 138 3.05 -12.79 2.65
N PRO A 139 3.06 -13.03 1.32
CA PRO A 139 4.01 -12.35 0.43
C PRO A 139 3.89 -10.83 0.44
N LEU A 140 2.70 -10.27 0.68
CA LEU A 140 2.51 -8.82 0.80
C LEU A 140 2.97 -8.31 2.18
N ASN A 141 2.74 -9.09 3.24
CA ASN A 141 3.19 -8.74 4.59
C ASN A 141 4.71 -8.57 4.68
N GLU A 142 5.48 -9.39 3.95
CA GLU A 142 6.95 -9.30 3.89
C GLU A 142 7.45 -7.98 3.30
N LEU A 143 6.61 -7.28 2.53
CA LEU A 143 6.98 -6.02 1.89
C LEU A 143 6.64 -4.78 2.71
N MET A 144 5.81 -4.92 3.76
CA MET A 144 5.28 -3.79 4.53
C MET A 144 6.18 -3.37 5.68
N ASP A 145 6.40 -2.07 5.80
CA ASP A 145 7.21 -1.47 6.86
C ASP A 145 6.34 -0.94 8.02
N LYS A 146 5.11 -0.48 7.71
CA LYS A 146 4.13 0.01 8.70
C LYS A 146 2.76 -0.59 8.40
N ARG A 147 2.02 -0.98 9.44
CA ARG A 147 0.71 -1.63 9.31
C ARG A 147 -0.30 -0.98 10.24
N TYR A 148 -1.36 -0.43 9.67
CA TYR A 148 -2.48 0.17 10.42
C TYR A 148 -3.77 -0.54 10.08
N PHE A 149 -4.66 -0.74 11.05
CA PHE A 149 -5.93 -1.43 10.83
C PHE A 149 -7.10 -0.66 11.43
N LEU A 150 -8.02 -0.20 10.59
CA LEU A 150 -9.22 0.55 11.01
C LEU A 150 -10.34 -0.39 11.46
N GLU A 151 -10.84 -0.16 12.68
CA GLU A 151 -11.92 -0.94 13.29
C GLU A 151 -13.08 -0.06 13.74
N ILE A 152 -14.31 -0.55 13.54
CA ILE A 152 -15.54 0.01 14.07
C ILE A 152 -16.42 -1.13 14.64
N PRO A 153 -17.31 -0.84 15.60
CA PRO A 153 -18.24 -1.87 16.11
C PRO A 153 -19.15 -2.43 15.01
N TYR A 154 -19.64 -3.66 15.22
CA TYR A 154 -20.54 -4.38 14.32
C TYR A 154 -21.71 -3.51 13.82
N ASP A 155 -22.45 -2.88 14.73
CA ASP A 155 -23.65 -2.11 14.37
C ASP A 155 -23.33 -0.94 13.44
N VAL A 156 -22.21 -0.25 13.71
CA VAL A 156 -21.73 0.86 12.88
C VAL A 156 -21.26 0.35 11.53
N CYS A 157 -20.56 -0.79 11.48
CA CYS A 157 -20.15 -1.41 10.22
C CYS A 157 -21.36 -1.80 9.38
N LYS A 158 -22.35 -2.44 9.99
CA LYS A 158 -23.61 -2.86 9.36
C LYS A 158 -24.38 -1.67 8.80
N GLU A 159 -24.52 -0.59 9.57
CA GLU A 159 -25.18 0.64 9.13
C GLU A 159 -24.45 1.30 7.95
N ARG A 160 -23.12 1.48 8.08
CA ARG A 160 -22.30 2.07 7.01
C ARG A 160 -22.27 1.22 5.74
N ARG A 161 -22.32 -0.11 5.86
CA ARG A 161 -22.40 -1.03 4.72
C ARG A 161 -23.78 -0.97 4.09
N GLY A 162 -24.84 -0.98 4.88
CA GLY A 162 -26.23 -0.87 4.41
C GLY A 162 -26.54 0.43 3.67
N SER A 163 -25.78 1.50 3.90
CA SER A 163 -25.90 2.77 3.16
C SER A 163 -25.04 2.83 1.88
N ARG A 164 -24.15 1.86 1.64
CA ARG A 164 -23.29 1.81 0.45
C ARG A 164 -23.90 0.90 -0.61
N VAL A 165 -23.87 1.35 -1.86
CA VAL A 165 -24.28 0.54 -3.02
C VAL A 165 -23.05 -0.19 -3.58
N TYR A 166 -23.13 -1.51 -3.61
CA TYR A 166 -22.13 -2.39 -4.24
C TYR A 166 -22.60 -2.82 -5.64
N THR A 167 -21.67 -3.33 -6.44
CA THR A 167 -21.96 -3.94 -7.74
C THR A 167 -21.27 -5.31 -7.80
N PRO A 168 -22.02 -6.43 -7.75
CA PRO A 168 -23.47 -6.52 -7.55
C PRO A 168 -23.89 -6.01 -6.15
N PRO A 169 -25.16 -5.61 -5.95
CA PRO A 169 -25.63 -5.17 -4.65
C PRO A 169 -25.65 -6.31 -3.64
N ASP A 170 -25.42 -6.00 -2.36
CA ASP A 170 -25.56 -6.94 -1.26
C ASP A 170 -27.00 -7.50 -1.22
N MET A 171 -27.15 -8.83 -1.20
CA MET A 171 -28.45 -9.48 -1.06
C MET A 171 -28.95 -9.45 0.40
N PRO A 172 -30.26 -9.63 0.66
CA PRO A 172 -30.78 -9.67 2.02
C PRO A 172 -30.05 -10.70 2.89
N GLY A 173 -29.63 -10.30 4.10
CA GLY A 173 -28.90 -11.15 5.04
C GLY A 173 -27.41 -11.35 4.73
N TYR A 174 -26.89 -10.79 3.64
CA TYR A 174 -25.48 -10.99 3.24
C TYR A 174 -24.48 -10.49 4.29
N PHE A 175 -24.76 -9.37 4.95
CA PHE A 175 -23.87 -8.85 5.99
C PHE A 175 -23.73 -9.81 7.16
N ASP A 176 -24.85 -10.25 7.72
CA ASP A 176 -24.90 -11.09 8.91
C ASP A 176 -24.51 -12.54 8.61
N GLY A 177 -24.90 -13.03 7.43
CA GLY A 177 -24.71 -14.40 7.01
C GLY A 177 -23.36 -14.70 6.37
N TYR A 178 -22.66 -13.68 5.86
CA TYR A 178 -21.39 -13.86 5.16
C TYR A 178 -20.32 -12.85 5.58
N VAL A 179 -20.55 -11.56 5.38
CA VAL A 179 -19.52 -10.51 5.52
C VAL A 179 -18.93 -10.48 6.93
N TRP A 180 -19.77 -10.41 7.96
CA TRP A 180 -19.29 -10.29 9.33
C TRP A 180 -18.64 -11.58 9.85
N PRO A 181 -19.23 -12.77 9.69
CA PRO A 181 -18.54 -14.02 10.02
C PRO A 181 -17.21 -14.17 9.29
N ARG A 182 -17.14 -13.78 8.01
CA ARG A 182 -15.91 -13.83 7.23
C ARG A 182 -14.87 -12.82 7.70
N TYR A 183 -15.28 -11.60 8.07
CA TYR A 183 -14.41 -10.63 8.70
C TYR A 183 -13.80 -11.17 10.00
N LEU A 184 -14.59 -11.77 10.89
CA LEU A 184 -14.07 -12.35 12.14
C LEU A 184 -13.04 -13.46 11.88
N LYS A 185 -13.31 -14.32 10.90
CA LYS A 185 -12.36 -15.35 10.47
C LYS A 185 -11.08 -14.74 9.91
N ASN A 186 -11.20 -13.76 9.02
CA ASN A 186 -10.05 -13.05 8.44
C ASN A 186 -9.23 -12.33 9.52
N ARG A 187 -9.88 -11.76 10.53
CA ARG A 187 -9.21 -11.09 11.64
C ARG A 187 -8.34 -12.08 12.43
N GLN A 188 -8.89 -13.24 12.80
CA GLN A 188 -8.12 -14.26 13.49
C GLN A 188 -6.91 -14.72 12.66
N GLU A 189 -7.14 -15.04 11.38
CA GLU A 189 -6.07 -15.45 10.46
C GLU A 189 -4.98 -14.36 10.33
N MET A 190 -5.38 -13.09 10.28
CA MET A 190 -4.47 -11.95 10.20
C MET A 190 -3.62 -11.81 11.47
N GLU A 191 -4.23 -11.86 12.65
CA GLU A 191 -3.56 -11.74 13.94
C GLU A 191 -2.58 -12.92 14.19
N ASP A 192 -2.87 -14.10 13.62
CA ASP A 192 -1.95 -15.25 13.65
C ASP A 192 -0.74 -15.06 12.71
N MET A 193 -0.87 -14.25 11.65
CA MET A 193 0.17 -14.03 10.64
C MET A 193 1.08 -12.83 10.94
N VAL A 194 0.57 -11.79 11.62
CA VAL A 194 1.24 -10.50 11.76
C VAL A 194 1.03 -9.93 13.17
N SER A 195 2.11 -9.53 13.84
CA SER A 195 2.10 -9.13 15.25
C SER A 195 2.28 -7.63 15.52
N ASP A 196 2.64 -6.83 14.52
CA ASP A 196 2.98 -5.40 14.64
C ASP A 196 1.95 -4.47 13.96
N ILE A 197 0.68 -4.88 13.96
CA ILE A 197 -0.43 -4.07 13.46
C ILE A 197 -0.84 -3.03 14.52
N VAL A 198 -0.88 -1.77 14.10
CA VAL A 198 -1.45 -0.67 14.90
C VAL A 198 -2.94 -0.59 14.64
N PHE A 199 -3.75 -0.99 15.62
CA PHE A 199 -5.21 -0.91 15.55
C PHE A 199 -5.70 0.51 15.82
N LEU A 200 -6.57 1.00 14.94
CA LEU A 200 -7.12 2.36 14.94
C LEU A 200 -8.64 2.31 15.14
N ASP A 201 -9.12 3.05 16.13
CA ASP A 201 -10.55 3.25 16.37
C ASP A 201 -11.16 4.18 15.31
N GLY A 202 -11.89 3.59 14.36
CA GLY A 202 -12.56 4.27 13.26
C GLY A 202 -13.81 5.08 13.66
N LEU A 203 -14.10 5.21 14.96
CA LEU A 203 -15.08 6.15 15.51
C LEU A 203 -14.45 7.51 15.89
N LYS A 204 -13.12 7.57 16.00
CA LYS A 204 -12.42 8.84 16.23
C LYS A 204 -12.54 9.78 15.04
N SER A 205 -12.23 11.06 15.25
CA SER A 205 -12.26 12.04 14.19
C SER A 205 -11.27 11.67 13.08
N LYS A 206 -11.63 11.99 11.83
CA LYS A 206 -10.77 11.72 10.67
C LYS A 206 -9.43 12.47 10.78
N GLU A 207 -9.47 13.67 11.37
CA GLU A 207 -8.29 14.52 11.56
C GLU A 207 -7.33 13.91 12.58
N ASP A 208 -7.82 13.49 13.76
CA ASP A 208 -6.97 12.88 14.79
C ASP A 208 -6.31 11.59 14.30
N LEU A 209 -7.07 10.73 13.61
CA LEU A 209 -6.53 9.50 13.04
C LEU A 209 -5.49 9.79 11.97
N LEU A 210 -5.75 10.77 11.10
CA LEU A 210 -4.83 11.16 10.03
C LEU A 210 -3.54 11.76 10.61
N ASP A 211 -3.65 12.65 11.59
CA ASP A 211 -2.50 13.31 12.22
C ASP A 211 -1.61 12.29 12.94
N TYR A 212 -2.22 11.31 13.62
CA TYR A 212 -1.49 10.20 14.23
C TYR A 212 -0.72 9.37 13.19
N VAL A 213 -1.41 8.86 12.15
CA VAL A 213 -0.79 8.02 11.12
C VAL A 213 0.26 8.80 10.34
N TYR A 214 -0.02 10.06 9.99
CA TYR A 214 0.91 10.94 9.30
C TYR A 214 2.18 11.19 10.12
N GLY A 215 2.04 11.46 11.42
CA GLY A 215 3.18 11.65 12.31
C GLY A 215 4.06 10.40 12.37
N ASP A 216 3.46 9.22 12.55
CA ASP A 216 4.18 7.95 12.64
C ASP A 216 4.89 7.58 11.32
N VAL A 217 4.23 7.76 10.17
CA VAL A 217 4.87 7.56 8.86
C VAL A 217 5.99 8.57 8.61
N THR A 218 5.81 9.84 9.02
CA THR A 218 6.83 10.88 8.85
C THR A 218 8.08 10.60 9.69
N MET A 219 7.92 10.06 10.90
CA MET A 219 9.05 9.61 11.71
C MET A 219 9.86 8.51 11.01
N GLU A 220 9.19 7.55 10.36
CA GLU A 220 9.88 6.50 9.60
C GLU A 220 10.59 7.05 8.36
N ILE A 221 9.96 8.00 7.64
CA ILE A 221 10.61 8.69 6.52
C ILE A 221 11.91 9.38 6.99
N GLN A 222 11.86 10.11 8.11
CA GLN A 222 13.05 10.77 8.67
C GLN A 222 14.13 9.76 9.10
N SER A 223 13.74 8.64 9.70
CA SER A 223 14.64 7.53 10.05
C SER A 223 15.35 6.97 8.82
N LEU A 224 14.64 6.77 7.71
CA LEU A 224 15.23 6.30 6.46
C LEU A 224 16.22 7.32 5.88
N MET A 225 15.90 8.61 5.92
CA MET A 225 16.81 9.67 5.46
C MET A 225 18.10 9.78 6.28
N GLY A 226 18.07 9.41 7.57
CA GLY A 226 19.25 9.46 8.45
C GLY A 226 20.17 8.23 8.40
N LYS A 227 19.85 7.21 7.59
CA LYS A 227 20.68 5.99 7.40
C LYS A 227 21.67 6.22 6.25
N ASP A 228 22.89 6.64 6.59
CA ASP A 228 24.06 6.80 5.68
C ASP A 228 24.98 5.56 5.65
#